data_AF-A0A448II20-F1
#
_entry.id   AF-A0A448II20-F1
#
_cell.length_a   1.000
_cell.length_b   1.000
_cell.length_c   1.000
_cell.angle_alpha   90.00
_cell.angle_beta   90.00
_cell.angle_gamma   90.00
#
_symmetry.space_group_name_H-M   'P 1'
#
loop_
_entity.id
_entity.type
_entity.pdbx_description
1 polymer ?
#
loop_
_entity_poly.entity_id
_entity_poly.type
_entity_poly.pdbx_seq_one_letter_code
_entity_poly.pdbx_strand_id
1 'polypeptide(L)'
;MGDYATYRAVRAEMLAAALGAEEPGAALGMLASGDRAEGLLLDLTNAYEALVYVLAGPDGDREDFDDPLVAAVLGHDEVAYDSPTVNDVQWTAQIERALSGFDRTLIADRFDPEEMDDDGVEPGGFAADPGWLDTVQESFDQLQSFYRSAADNGMAVLVVIG
;
A
#
# COMPACT_ATOMS: atom_id res chain seq x y z
N MET A 1 -10.92 -10.67 -13.31
CA MET A 1 -10.97 -9.54 -12.38
C MET A 1 -9.57 -8.98 -12.42
N GLY A 2 -9.40 -7.67 -12.63
CA GLY A 2 -8.06 -7.10 -12.62
C GLY A 2 -7.67 -6.85 -11.18
N ASP A 3 -6.42 -7.15 -10.84
CA ASP A 3 -5.91 -6.95 -9.50
C ASP A 3 -5.91 -5.45 -9.16
N TYR A 4 -6.42 -5.11 -7.97
CA TYR A 4 -6.54 -3.74 -7.48
C TYR A 4 -6.01 -3.63 -6.06
N ALA A 5 -5.48 -2.45 -5.72
CA ALA A 5 -5.13 -2.10 -4.35
C ALA A 5 -5.81 -0.79 -3.92
N THR A 6 -6.57 -0.85 -2.84
CA THR A 6 -7.21 0.33 -2.22
C THR A 6 -6.75 0.52 -0.78
N TYR A 7 -6.56 1.78 -0.41
CA TYR A 7 -6.03 2.20 0.88
C TYR A 7 -6.98 3.18 1.52
N ARG A 8 -7.43 2.89 2.74
CA ARG A 8 -8.33 3.76 3.49
C ARG A 8 -7.66 4.22 4.79
N ALA A 9 -7.47 5.52 4.92
CA ALA A 9 -7.06 6.10 6.20
C ALA A 9 -8.28 6.19 7.13
N VAL A 10 -8.15 5.69 8.35
CA VAL A 10 -9.23 5.63 9.34
C VAL A 10 -8.72 6.13 10.69
N ARG A 11 -9.60 6.74 11.48
CA ARG A 11 -9.22 7.20 12.82
C ARG A 11 -8.93 6.01 13.75
N ALA A 12 -8.00 6.20 14.68
CA ALA A 12 -7.59 5.19 15.64
C ALA A 12 -8.78 4.60 16.43
N GLU A 13 -9.76 5.43 16.81
CA GLU A 13 -10.96 4.98 17.52
C GLU A 13 -11.87 4.08 16.67
N MET A 14 -11.92 4.31 15.35
CA MET A 14 -12.72 3.47 14.44
C MET A 14 -12.04 2.12 14.22
N LEU A 15 -10.71 2.12 14.05
CA LEU A 15 -9.93 0.90 13.98
C LEU A 15 -10.10 0.07 15.26
N ALA A 16 -9.91 0.68 16.43
CA ALA A 16 -10.06 -0.02 17.71
C ALA A 16 -11.47 -0.60 17.91
N ALA A 17 -12.52 0.12 17.48
CA ALA A 17 -13.88 -0.37 17.52
C ALA A 17 -14.11 -1.56 16.58
N ALA A 18 -13.52 -1.54 15.38
CA ALA A 18 -13.61 -2.65 14.43
C ALA A 18 -12.87 -3.90 14.95
N LEU A 19 -11.65 -3.73 15.49
CA LEU A 19 -10.86 -4.81 16.08
C LEU A 19 -11.51 -5.43 17.32
N GLY A 20 -12.30 -4.65 18.06
CA GLY A 20 -13.05 -5.12 19.24
C GLY A 20 -14.42 -5.71 18.94
N ALA A 21 -14.85 -5.78 17.67
CA ALA A 21 -16.13 -6.35 17.27
C ALA A 21 -16.17 -7.87 17.44
N GLU A 22 -17.37 -8.46 17.45
CA GLU A 22 -17.53 -9.92 17.49
C GLU A 22 -16.94 -10.60 16.24
N GLU A 23 -17.00 -9.92 15.09
CA GLU A 23 -16.41 -10.35 13.81
C GLU A 23 -15.47 -9.25 13.26
N PRO A 24 -14.21 -9.18 13.73
CA PRO A 24 -13.28 -8.11 13.37
C PRO A 24 -13.04 -7.98 11.85
N GLY A 25 -12.84 -9.09 11.15
CA GLY A 25 -12.62 -9.07 9.69
C GLY A 25 -13.78 -8.45 8.91
N ALA A 26 -15.02 -8.78 9.27
CA ALA A 26 -16.21 -8.19 8.65
C ALA A 26 -16.34 -6.69 8.98
N ALA A 27 -16.04 -6.31 10.23
CA ALA A 27 -16.05 -4.91 10.64
C ALA A 27 -14.99 -4.06 9.90
N LEU A 28 -13.77 -4.62 9.72
CA LEU A 28 -12.71 -4.00 8.92
C LEU A 28 -13.12 -3.87 7.45
N GLY A 29 -13.69 -4.91 6.86
CA GLY A 29 -14.20 -4.88 5.48
C GLY A 29 -15.26 -3.80 5.26
N MET A 30 -16.20 -3.64 6.20
CA MET A 30 -17.18 -2.54 6.17
C MET A 30 -16.53 -1.16 6.31
N LEU A 31 -15.48 -1.05 7.11
CA LEU A 31 -14.76 0.21 7.32
C LEU A 31 -13.93 0.60 6.08
N ALA A 32 -13.28 -0.37 5.43
CA ALA A 32 -12.54 -0.17 4.20
C ALA A 32 -13.45 0.23 3.03
N SER A 33 -14.59 -0.47 2.86
CA SER A 33 -15.54 -0.24 1.76
C SER A 33 -16.57 0.88 2.01
N GLY A 34 -16.78 1.28 3.26
CA GLY A 34 -17.89 2.14 3.65
C GLY A 34 -17.73 3.62 3.31
N ASP A 35 -18.80 4.22 2.79
CA ASP A 35 -18.94 5.67 2.54
C ASP A 35 -18.95 6.53 3.84
N ARG A 36 -19.07 5.87 5.00
CA ARG A 36 -19.08 6.48 6.34
C ARG A 36 -17.70 6.57 6.98
N ALA A 37 -16.66 6.02 6.35
CA ALA A 37 -15.30 6.24 6.80
C ALA A 37 -14.93 7.71 6.49
N GLU A 38 -14.97 8.58 7.50
CA GLU A 38 -14.35 9.90 7.40
C GLU A 38 -12.83 9.68 7.26
N GLY A 39 -12.31 9.76 6.05
CA GLY A 39 -10.93 9.39 5.78
C GLY A 39 -10.48 9.62 4.35
N LEU A 40 -9.16 9.59 4.15
CA LEU A 40 -8.54 9.62 2.84
C LEU A 40 -8.72 8.25 2.18
N LEU A 41 -8.92 8.26 0.86
CA LEU A 41 -8.95 7.07 0.02
C LEU A 41 -7.89 7.22 -1.05
N LEU A 42 -7.10 6.17 -1.25
CA LEU A 42 -6.18 6.03 -2.36
C LEU A 42 -6.50 4.72 -3.08
N ASP A 43 -6.46 4.76 -4.40
CA ASP A 43 -6.60 3.60 -5.27
C ASP A 43 -5.39 3.63 -6.21
N LEU A 44 -4.52 2.63 -6.05
CA LEU A 44 -3.33 2.48 -6.91
C LEU A 44 -3.60 1.57 -8.11
N THR A 45 -4.84 1.09 -8.25
CA THR A 45 -5.30 0.20 -9.30
C THR A 45 -4.30 -0.95 -9.47
N ASN A 46 -3.67 -1.09 -10.62
CA ASN A 46 -2.77 -2.18 -10.98
C ASN A 46 -1.28 -1.80 -10.88
N ALA A 47 -0.94 -0.63 -10.32
CA ALA A 47 0.47 -0.23 -10.16
C ALA A 47 1.09 -0.71 -8.84
N TYR A 48 0.30 -1.39 -7.98
CA TYR A 48 0.74 -1.74 -6.64
C TYR A 48 1.86 -2.79 -6.63
N GLU A 49 1.78 -3.85 -7.45
CA GLU A 49 2.87 -4.85 -7.49
C GLU A 49 4.19 -4.26 -7.98
N ALA A 50 4.12 -3.39 -9.01
CA ALA A 50 5.27 -2.64 -9.48
C ALA A 50 5.88 -1.76 -8.37
N LEU A 51 5.03 -1.16 -7.52
CA LEU A 51 5.50 -0.39 -6.37
C LEU A 51 6.14 -1.29 -5.30
N VAL A 52 5.56 -2.44 -4.96
CA VAL A 52 6.18 -3.40 -4.02
C VAL A 52 7.57 -3.77 -4.52
N TYR A 53 7.69 -4.12 -5.80
CA TYR A 53 8.96 -4.50 -6.42
C TYR A 53 10.02 -3.41 -6.24
N VAL A 54 9.71 -2.18 -6.65
CA VAL A 54 10.64 -1.06 -6.58
C VAL A 54 11.01 -0.69 -5.12
N LEU A 55 10.03 -0.75 -4.21
CA LEU A 55 10.21 -0.37 -2.82
C LEU A 55 11.03 -1.40 -2.03
N ALA A 56 10.77 -2.69 -2.22
CA ALA A 56 11.60 -3.78 -1.70
C ALA A 56 13.02 -3.71 -2.31
N GLY A 57 13.11 -3.36 -3.59
CA GLY A 57 14.35 -3.36 -4.36
C GLY A 57 14.69 -4.74 -4.93
N PRO A 58 15.71 -4.84 -5.79
CA PRO A 58 15.99 -6.04 -6.59
C PRO A 58 16.33 -7.29 -5.74
N ASP A 59 16.99 -7.10 -4.60
CA ASP A 59 17.31 -8.18 -3.66
C ASP A 59 16.35 -8.22 -2.45
N GLY A 60 15.30 -7.40 -2.46
CA GLY A 60 14.37 -7.25 -1.35
C GLY A 60 13.34 -8.37 -1.29
N ASP A 61 12.93 -8.72 -0.07
CA ASP A 61 11.83 -9.66 0.12
C ASP A 61 10.50 -8.91 -0.02
N ARG A 62 9.77 -9.19 -1.11
CA ARG A 62 8.48 -8.57 -1.44
C ARG A 62 7.35 -9.04 -0.52
N GLU A 63 7.58 -10.08 0.28
CA GLU A 63 6.64 -10.64 1.24
C GLU A 63 7.06 -10.35 2.70
N ASP A 64 8.07 -9.48 2.92
CA ASP A 64 8.44 -9.03 4.26
C ASP A 64 7.49 -7.95 4.76
N PHE A 65 6.33 -8.37 5.28
CA PHE A 65 5.31 -7.46 5.82
C PHE A 65 5.79 -6.67 7.05
N ASP A 66 6.92 -7.05 7.68
CA ASP A 66 7.56 -6.28 8.74
C ASP A 66 8.49 -5.17 8.20
N ASP A 67 8.75 -5.11 6.89
CA ASP A 67 9.38 -3.95 6.23
C ASP A 67 8.33 -2.84 6.02
N PRO A 68 8.51 -1.62 6.58
CA PRO A 68 7.59 -0.51 6.36
C PRO A 68 7.38 -0.14 4.88
N LEU A 69 8.34 -0.40 3.99
CA LEU A 69 8.21 -0.10 2.57
C LEU A 69 7.28 -1.10 1.86
N VAL A 70 7.35 -2.37 2.23
CA VAL A 70 6.45 -3.42 1.74
C VAL A 70 5.06 -3.25 2.37
N ALA A 71 4.99 -3.04 3.69
CA ALA A 71 3.77 -2.78 4.43
C ALA A 71 3.02 -1.51 3.94
N ALA A 72 3.73 -0.54 3.36
CA ALA A 72 3.10 0.61 2.73
C ALA A 72 2.09 0.20 1.65
N VAL A 73 2.42 -0.87 0.91
CA VAL A 73 1.66 -1.31 -0.26
C VAL A 73 0.78 -2.52 0.06
N LEU A 74 1.26 -3.48 0.85
CA LEU A 74 0.56 -4.73 1.16
C LEU A 74 -0.14 -4.74 2.52
N GLY A 75 0.16 -3.76 3.38
CA GLY A 75 -0.24 -3.75 4.79
C GLY A 75 0.63 -4.66 5.66
N HIS A 76 0.55 -4.46 6.98
CA HIS A 76 1.37 -5.14 7.97
C HIS A 76 0.70 -6.34 8.60
N ASP A 77 -0.51 -6.16 9.13
CA ASP A 77 -1.18 -7.19 9.94
C ASP A 77 -2.48 -7.66 9.29
N GLU A 78 -2.58 -8.95 8.98
CA GLU A 78 -3.82 -9.60 8.53
C GLU A 78 -4.60 -10.11 9.75
N VAL A 79 -5.68 -9.40 10.11
CA VAL A 79 -6.46 -9.70 11.31
C VAL A 79 -7.32 -10.98 11.14
N ALA A 80 -7.75 -11.25 9.91
CA ALA A 80 -8.49 -12.44 9.51
C ALA A 80 -8.29 -12.72 8.01
N TYR A 81 -8.40 -13.98 7.63
CA TYR A 81 -8.34 -14.37 6.22
C TYR A 81 -9.34 -13.58 5.37
N ASP A 82 -8.89 -13.03 4.24
CA ASP A 82 -9.72 -12.27 3.29
C ASP A 82 -10.29 -10.96 3.90
N SER A 83 -9.68 -10.47 4.98
CA SER A 83 -9.98 -9.15 5.54
C SER A 83 -8.92 -8.14 5.14
N PRO A 84 -9.23 -6.83 5.18
CA PRO A 84 -8.22 -5.80 4.94
C PRO A 84 -7.04 -5.96 5.89
N THR A 85 -5.82 -5.84 5.37
CA THR A 85 -4.61 -5.74 6.20
C THR A 85 -4.56 -4.37 6.87
N VAL A 86 -3.94 -4.32 8.04
CA VAL A 86 -3.96 -3.17 8.94
C VAL A 86 -2.56 -2.64 9.13
N ASN A 87 -2.40 -1.35 8.88
CA ASN A 87 -1.29 -0.53 9.37
C ASN A 87 -1.82 0.34 10.49
N ASP A 88 -1.49 0.02 11.75
CA ASP A 88 -1.94 0.84 12.87
C ASP A 88 -1.32 2.26 12.83
N VAL A 89 -1.66 3.12 13.79
CA VAL A 89 -1.15 4.51 13.81
C VAL A 89 0.37 4.55 13.95
N GLN A 90 0.96 3.65 14.74
CA GLN A 90 2.41 3.61 14.93
C GLN A 90 3.10 3.12 13.66
N TRP A 91 2.52 2.15 12.97
CA TRP A 91 3.04 1.61 11.72
C TRP A 91 2.90 2.61 10.57
N THR A 92 1.75 3.28 10.48
CA THR A 92 1.51 4.37 9.52
C THR A 92 2.58 5.47 9.64
N ALA A 93 2.98 5.83 10.86
CA ALA A 93 4.06 6.80 11.09
C ALA A 93 5.46 6.25 10.76
N GLN A 94 5.68 4.93 10.84
CA GLN A 94 6.94 4.31 10.42
C GLN A 94 7.04 4.24 8.90
N ILE A 95 5.95 3.88 8.24
CA ILE A 95 5.80 3.86 6.79
C ILE A 95 6.08 5.26 6.21
N GLU A 96 5.44 6.31 6.75
CA GLU A 96 5.66 7.69 6.31
C GLU A 96 7.16 8.06 6.35
N ARG A 97 7.84 7.75 7.46
CA ARG A 97 9.27 8.03 7.60
C ARG A 97 10.11 7.25 6.62
N ALA A 98 9.80 5.97 6.40
CA ALA A 98 10.51 5.14 5.43
C ALA A 98 10.35 5.70 3.99
N LEU A 99 9.11 6.01 3.60
CA LEU A 99 8.80 6.61 2.29
C LEU A 99 9.41 8.00 2.11
N SER A 100 9.61 8.78 3.18
CA SER A 100 10.24 10.10 3.11
C SER A 100 11.71 10.05 2.68
N GLY A 101 12.36 8.89 2.82
CA GLY A 101 13.73 8.65 2.36
C GLY A 101 13.84 8.34 0.87
N PHE A 102 12.72 8.17 0.17
CA PHE A 102 12.67 7.87 -1.26
C PHE A 102 12.35 9.13 -2.06
N ASP A 103 12.99 9.23 -3.22
CA ASP A 103 12.67 10.22 -4.25
C ASP A 103 12.49 9.54 -5.60
N ARG A 104 12.02 10.31 -6.59
CA ARG A 104 11.79 9.81 -7.95
C ARG A 104 13.06 9.26 -8.61
N THR A 105 14.25 9.74 -8.24
CA THR A 105 15.51 9.25 -8.78
C THR A 105 15.79 7.83 -8.28
N LEU A 106 15.61 7.58 -6.98
CA LEU A 106 15.75 6.24 -6.43
C LEU A 106 14.70 5.26 -6.98
N ILE A 107 13.47 5.72 -7.20
CA ILE A 107 12.42 4.93 -7.87
C ILE A 107 12.85 4.56 -9.30
N ALA A 108 13.38 5.52 -10.07
CA ALA A 108 13.86 5.26 -11.43
C ALA A 108 15.07 4.31 -11.46
N ASP A 109 16.01 4.45 -10.53
CA ASP A 109 17.20 3.61 -10.45
C ASP A 109 16.87 2.15 -10.11
N ARG A 110 15.75 1.91 -9.41
CA ARG A 110 15.27 0.58 -9.01
C ARG A 110 14.22 -0.02 -9.94
N PHE A 111 13.74 0.75 -10.91
CA PHE A 111 12.77 0.29 -11.88
C PHE A 111 13.51 -0.47 -13.00
N ASP A 112 13.44 -1.80 -12.95
CA ASP A 112 13.97 -2.68 -14.00
C ASP A 112 12.80 -3.35 -14.74
N PRO A 113 12.38 -2.81 -15.89
CA PRO A 113 11.22 -3.31 -16.59
C PRO A 113 11.43 -4.69 -17.22
N GLU A 114 12.68 -5.08 -17.53
CA GLU A 114 12.97 -6.41 -18.07
C GLU A 114 12.88 -7.45 -16.95
N GLU A 115 13.49 -7.17 -15.79
CA GLU A 115 13.45 -8.05 -14.63
C GLU A 115 12.02 -8.20 -14.08
N MET A 116 11.24 -7.12 -14.02
CA MET A 116 9.84 -7.16 -13.58
C MET A 116 8.97 -8.06 -14.48
N ASP A 117 9.16 -7.98 -15.80
CA ASP A 117 8.44 -8.83 -16.75
C ASP A 117 8.88 -10.31 -16.61
N ASP A 118 10.18 -10.57 -16.41
CA ASP A 118 10.72 -11.92 -16.22
C ASP A 118 10.27 -12.55 -14.89
N ASP A 119 10.14 -11.75 -13.85
CA ASP A 119 9.63 -12.13 -12.52
C ASP A 119 8.10 -12.30 -12.48
N GLY A 120 7.40 -11.93 -13.56
CA GLY A 120 5.96 -12.04 -13.67
C GLY A 120 5.21 -11.05 -12.78
N VAL A 121 5.80 -9.87 -12.51
CA VAL A 121 5.13 -8.77 -11.81
C VAL A 121 3.92 -8.34 -12.63
N GLU A 122 2.75 -8.18 -12.00
CA GLU A 122 1.55 -7.72 -12.68
C GLU A 122 1.54 -6.19 -12.87
N PRO A 123 0.95 -5.68 -13.97
CA PRO A 123 0.24 -6.43 -15.02
C PRO A 123 1.16 -6.98 -16.14
N GLY A 124 2.47 -6.77 -16.03
CA GLY A 124 3.46 -7.09 -17.07
C GLY A 124 3.42 -6.15 -18.28
N GLY A 125 4.34 -6.39 -19.21
CA GLY A 125 4.58 -5.54 -20.37
C GLY A 125 5.34 -4.27 -20.03
N PHE A 126 6.08 -4.25 -18.91
CA PHE A 126 6.86 -3.10 -18.47
C PHE A 126 7.96 -2.75 -19.48
N ALA A 127 8.64 -3.75 -20.05
CA ALA A 127 9.68 -3.53 -21.07
C ALA A 127 9.10 -3.06 -22.40
N ALA A 128 7.83 -3.36 -22.68
CA ALA A 128 7.16 -3.00 -23.91
C ALA A 128 6.58 -1.57 -23.89
N ASP A 129 6.27 -1.02 -22.72
CA ASP A 129 5.71 0.32 -22.55
C ASP A 129 6.57 1.18 -21.60
N PRO A 130 7.37 2.12 -22.12
CA PRO A 130 8.19 3.00 -21.29
C PRO A 130 7.38 3.97 -20.42
N GLY A 131 6.07 4.14 -20.66
CA GLY A 131 5.18 4.95 -19.82
C GLY A 131 4.94 4.38 -18.43
N TRP A 132 5.35 3.14 -18.17
CA TRP A 132 5.24 2.52 -16.85
C TRP A 132 6.07 3.21 -15.79
N LEU A 133 7.26 3.71 -16.11
CA LEU A 133 8.08 4.41 -15.13
C LEU A 133 7.37 5.67 -14.61
N ASP A 134 6.77 6.47 -15.52
CA ASP A 134 6.01 7.66 -15.15
C ASP A 134 4.81 7.27 -14.27
N THR A 135 4.11 6.18 -14.61
CA THR A 135 2.97 5.66 -13.84
C THR A 135 3.39 5.23 -12.43
N VAL A 136 4.49 4.49 -12.30
CA VAL A 136 5.02 4.06 -10.99
C VAL A 136 5.45 5.26 -10.15
N GLN A 137 6.12 6.26 -10.74
CA GLN A 137 6.48 7.48 -10.03
C GLN A 137 5.28 8.29 -9.57
N GLU A 138 4.24 8.43 -10.40
CA GLU A 138 3.00 9.11 -10.03
C GLU A 138 2.26 8.37 -8.91
N SER A 139 2.17 7.04 -9.00
CA SER A 139 1.58 6.20 -7.95
C SER A 139 2.38 6.28 -6.64
N PHE A 140 3.71 6.31 -6.71
CA PHE A 140 4.57 6.53 -5.55
C PHE A 140 4.30 7.88 -4.89
N ASP A 141 4.22 8.97 -5.66
CA ASP A 141 3.94 10.30 -5.13
C ASP A 141 2.56 10.36 -4.44
N GLN A 142 1.56 9.68 -5.00
CA GLN A 142 0.24 9.55 -4.40
C GLN A 142 0.30 8.77 -3.08
N LEU A 143 1.00 7.63 -3.06
CA LEU A 143 1.20 6.81 -1.87
C LEU A 143 1.91 7.59 -0.76
N GLN A 144 3.00 8.29 -1.10
CA GLN A 144 3.77 9.09 -0.15
C GLN A 144 2.92 10.24 0.42
N SER A 145 2.16 10.94 -0.43
CA SER A 145 1.25 12.01 0.00
C SER A 145 0.13 11.50 0.92
N PHE A 146 -0.42 10.33 0.59
CA PHE A 146 -1.44 9.66 1.38
C PHE A 146 -0.92 9.28 2.78
N TYR A 147 0.21 8.58 2.87
CA TYR A 147 0.79 8.18 4.16
C TYR A 147 1.26 9.38 5.00
N ARG A 148 1.79 10.42 4.37
CA ARG A 148 2.09 11.69 5.06
C ARG A 148 0.85 12.28 5.71
N SER A 149 -0.23 12.38 4.94
CA SER A 149 -1.48 12.93 5.43
C SER A 149 -2.11 12.05 6.52
N ALA A 150 -2.06 10.73 6.38
CA ALA A 150 -2.55 9.79 7.39
C ALA A 150 -1.75 9.91 8.70
N ALA A 151 -0.41 9.92 8.61
CA ALA A 151 0.47 10.06 9.76
C ALA A 151 0.30 11.41 10.48
N ASP A 152 0.24 12.52 9.74
CA ASP A 152 0.03 13.87 10.29
C ASP A 152 -1.28 14.00 11.07
N ASN A 153 -2.29 13.20 10.70
CA ASN A 153 -3.60 13.17 11.36
C ASN A 153 -3.74 12.04 12.40
N GLY A 154 -2.68 11.26 12.66
CA GLY A 154 -2.71 10.14 13.60
C GLY A 154 -3.72 9.05 13.20
N MET A 155 -3.87 8.82 11.89
CA MET A 155 -4.75 7.80 11.34
C MET A 155 -4.02 6.47 11.18
N ALA A 156 -4.79 5.38 11.20
CA ALA A 156 -4.36 4.07 10.73
C ALA A 156 -4.75 3.91 9.25
N VAL A 157 -4.16 2.93 8.55
CA VAL A 157 -4.48 2.62 7.16
C VAL A 157 -4.94 1.17 7.04
N LEU A 158 -6.06 0.99 6.35
CA LEU A 158 -6.55 -0.32 5.90
C LEU A 158 -6.15 -0.51 4.45
N VAL A 159 -5.60 -1.67 4.11
CA VAL A 159 -5.21 -2.03 2.75
C VAL A 159 -6.05 -3.21 2.28
N VAL A 160 -6.59 -3.09 1.07
CA VAL A 160 -7.38 -4.15 0.42
C VAL A 160 -6.78 -4.42 -0.95
N ILE A 161 -6.39 -5.68 -1.16
CA ILE A 161 -5.87 -6.19 -2.42
C ILE A 161 -6.81 -7.30 -2.90
N GLY A 162 -7.17 -7.32 -4.19
CA GLY A 162 -7.96 -8.41 -4.77
C GLY A 162 -8.32 -8.21 -6.23
#